data_AF-A0A1H4AQX1-F1
#
_entry.id   AF-A0A1H4AQX1-F1
#
_cell.length_a   1.000
_cell.length_b   1.000
_cell.length_c   1.000
_cell.angle_alpha   90.00
_cell.angle_beta   90.00
_cell.angle_gamma   90.00
#
_symmetry.space_group_name_H-M   'P 1'
#
loop_
_entity.id
_entity.type
_entity.pdbx_description
1 polymer ?
#
loop_
_entity_poly.entity_id
_entity_poly.type
_entity_poly.pdbx_seq_one_letter_code
_entity_poly.pdbx_strand_id
1 'polypeptide(L)'
;MLSVRILWAVKILLVLRKASVAGTPLMKGRELQAACIGPGADSYLYRRTLRKLVAKTDYVTCVFQSGKTSYSWNPDSNPTLYDLAVRLEGDLHEASNIFWSYENILTMQPLRKVCMDFDRLMQSYLSEIQIEELESLALSRQSRFQLSHPEIPGGGITGTGPL
;
A
#
# COMPACT_ATOMS: atom_id res chain seq x y z
N MET A 1 -15.15 1.83 -3.38
CA MET A 1 -13.87 2.53 -3.63
C MET A 1 -12.93 2.24 -2.48
N LEU A 2 -11.64 1.99 -2.74
CA LEU A 2 -10.64 1.85 -1.67
C LEU A 2 -10.51 3.18 -0.93
N SER A 3 -10.62 3.19 0.41
CA SER A 3 -10.48 4.43 1.15
C SER A 3 -9.06 4.96 1.14
N VAL A 4 -8.91 6.25 1.46
CA VAL A 4 -7.60 6.89 1.68
C VAL A 4 -6.73 6.12 2.68
N ARG A 5 -7.34 5.41 3.65
CA ARG A 5 -6.63 4.58 4.63
C ARG A 5 -5.96 3.40 3.95
N ILE A 6 -6.63 2.73 3.03
CA ILE A 6 -6.06 1.60 2.28
C ILE A 6 -4.92 2.09 1.40
N LEU A 7 -5.08 3.23 0.73
CA LEU A 7 -4.01 3.82 -0.09
C LEU A 7 -2.75 4.11 0.76
N TRP A 8 -2.92 4.69 1.95
CA TRP A 8 -1.80 4.91 2.87
C TRP A 8 -1.19 3.60 3.36
N ALA A 9 -2.01 2.60 3.66
CA ALA A 9 -1.54 1.32 4.13
C ALA A 9 -0.69 0.60 3.08
N VAL A 10 -1.17 0.55 1.82
CA VAL A 10 -0.42 0.01 0.68
C VAL A 10 0.93 0.72 0.55
N LYS A 11 0.95 2.06 0.60
CA LYS A 11 2.20 2.83 0.50
C LYS A 11 3.21 2.47 1.61
N ILE A 12 2.74 2.35 2.85
CA ILE A 12 3.58 1.98 4.00
C ILE A 12 4.17 0.57 3.81
N LEU A 13 3.33 -0.39 3.43
CA LEU A 13 3.73 -1.78 3.25
C LEU A 13 4.75 -1.92 2.12
N LEU A 14 4.56 -1.23 0.99
CA LEU A 14 5.51 -1.23 -0.13
C LEU A 14 6.88 -0.66 0.28
N VAL A 15 6.91 0.43 1.05
CA VAL A 15 8.18 1.00 1.54
C VAL A 15 8.91 0.04 2.47
N LEU A 16 8.19 -0.58 3.41
CA LEU A 16 8.78 -1.55 4.34
C LEU A 16 9.30 -2.80 3.61
N ARG A 17 8.55 -3.32 2.64
CA ARG A 17 8.96 -4.45 1.81
C ARG A 17 10.22 -4.11 1.03
N LYS A 18 10.27 -2.95 0.37
CA LYS A 18 11.46 -2.50 -0.36
C LYS A 18 12.69 -2.40 0.54
N ALA A 19 12.54 -1.88 1.75
CA ALA A 19 13.62 -1.84 2.73
C ALA A 19 14.07 -3.24 3.17
N SER A 20 13.12 -4.16 3.38
CA SER A 20 13.39 -5.56 3.69
C SER A 20 14.16 -6.26 2.58
N VAL A 21 13.75 -6.09 1.31
CA VAL A 21 14.43 -6.65 0.14
C VAL A 21 15.83 -6.05 -0.05
N ALA A 22 16.02 -4.77 0.26
CA ALA A 22 17.32 -4.09 0.21
C ALA A 22 18.26 -4.46 1.38
N GLY A 23 17.90 -5.42 2.24
CA GLY A 23 18.73 -5.84 3.37
C GLY A 23 18.70 -4.87 4.56
N THR A 24 17.77 -3.91 4.58
CA THR A 24 17.53 -3.00 5.71
C THR A 24 16.16 -3.31 6.33
N PRO A 25 15.98 -4.46 7.00
CA PRO A 25 14.66 -4.94 7.41
C PRO A 25 14.00 -4.04 8.45
N LEU A 26 14.78 -3.27 9.22
CA LEU A 26 14.29 -2.48 10.34
C LEU A 26 14.42 -0.97 10.04
N MET A 27 13.29 -0.30 9.80
CA MET A 27 13.25 1.14 9.53
C MET A 27 12.86 1.94 10.77
N LYS A 28 13.58 3.02 11.10
CA LYS A 28 13.16 3.90 12.20
C LYS A 28 11.88 4.64 11.81
N GLY A 29 11.01 4.94 12.78
CA GLY A 29 9.73 5.61 12.50
C GLY A 29 9.84 6.93 11.73
N ARG A 30 10.89 7.73 11.98
CA ARG A 30 11.16 8.97 11.21
C ARG A 30 11.59 8.70 9.76
N GLU A 31 12.42 7.67 9.56
CA GLU A 31 12.89 7.26 8.23
C GLU A 31 11.72 6.73 7.40
N LEU A 32 10.88 5.86 7.99
CA LEU A 32 9.67 5.35 7.34
C LEU A 32 8.71 6.48 6.95
N GLN A 33 8.52 7.47 7.85
CA GLN A 33 7.66 8.62 7.56
C GLN A 33 8.21 9.45 6.40
N ALA A 34 9.51 9.74 6.37
CA ALA A 34 10.14 10.50 5.30
C ALA A 34 10.08 9.75 3.95
N ALA A 35 10.16 8.42 3.96
CA ALA A 35 9.99 7.61 2.76
C ALA A 35 8.53 7.56 2.26
N CYS A 36 7.55 7.66 3.16
CA CYS A 36 6.13 7.62 2.82
C CYS A 36 5.53 9.00 2.48
N ILE A 37 6.08 10.09 3.00
CA ILE A 37 5.45 11.42 2.95
C ILE A 37 6.44 12.43 2.38
N GLY A 38 5.99 13.23 1.41
CA GLY A 38 6.80 14.33 0.87
C GLY A 38 7.02 15.44 1.92
N PRO A 39 8.06 16.28 1.75
CA PRO A 39 8.32 17.40 2.64
C PRO A 39 7.08 18.32 2.72
N GLY A 40 6.64 18.63 3.95
CA GLY A 40 5.50 19.53 4.20
C GLY A 40 4.10 18.90 4.14
N ALA A 41 3.96 17.61 3.81
CA ALA A 41 2.65 16.96 3.77
C ALA A 41 2.16 16.49 5.17
N ASP A 42 0.84 16.52 5.37
CA ASP A 42 0.21 16.14 6.63
C ASP A 42 0.49 14.67 6.98
N SER A 43 1.09 14.47 8.16
CA SER A 43 1.45 13.15 8.69
C SER A 43 0.33 12.48 9.48
N TYR A 44 -0.80 13.15 9.71
CA TYR A 44 -1.88 12.63 10.55
C TYR A 44 -2.45 11.30 10.03
N LEU A 45 -2.85 11.26 8.74
CA LEU A 45 -3.41 10.05 8.14
C LEU A 45 -2.41 8.91 8.08
N TYR A 46 -1.14 9.20 7.76
CA TYR A 46 -0.06 8.21 7.82
C TYR A 46 0.09 7.63 9.23
N ARG A 47 0.23 8.47 10.27
CA ARG A 47 0.43 8.01 11.65
C ARG A 47 -0.75 7.18 12.14
N ARG A 48 -1.98 7.61 11.82
CA ARG A 48 -3.20 6.86 12.18
C ARG A 48 -3.26 5.51 11.46
N THR A 49 -2.91 5.48 10.18
CA THR A 49 -2.91 4.24 9.38
C THR A 49 -1.83 3.27 9.86
N LEU A 50 -0.61 3.73 10.11
CA LEU A 50 0.49 2.91 10.65
C LEU A 50 0.12 2.27 11.99
N ARG A 51 -0.46 3.04 12.92
CA ARG A 51 -0.95 2.49 14.19
C ARG A 51 -2.03 1.43 13.98
N LYS A 52 -2.98 1.66 13.07
CA LYS A 52 -4.04 0.69 12.80
C LYS A 52 -3.49 -0.58 12.15
N LEU A 53 -2.54 -0.45 11.22
CA LEU A 53 -1.81 -1.58 10.63
C LEU A 53 -1.18 -2.46 11.71
N VAL A 54 -0.30 -1.88 12.53
CA VAL A 54 0.39 -2.60 13.61
C VAL A 54 -0.58 -3.23 14.62
N ALA A 55 -1.73 -2.58 14.86
CA ALA A 55 -2.70 -3.07 15.84
C ALA A 55 -3.68 -4.14 15.30
N LYS A 56 -3.93 -4.17 13.99
CA LYS A 56 -4.99 -5.01 13.37
C LYS A 56 -4.45 -6.09 12.44
N THR A 57 -3.17 -6.02 12.08
CA THR A 57 -2.53 -6.98 11.18
C THR A 57 -1.18 -7.41 11.72
N ASP A 58 -0.70 -8.53 11.22
CA ASP A 58 0.62 -9.13 11.43
C ASP A 58 1.61 -8.79 10.30
N TYR A 59 1.22 -7.89 9.38
CA TYR A 59 2.03 -7.54 8.19
C TYR A 59 3.24 -6.67 8.53
N VAL A 60 3.17 -5.96 9.67
CA VAL A 60 4.22 -5.04 10.13
C VAL A 60 4.61 -5.40 11.55
N THR A 61 5.87 -5.75 11.75
CA THR A 61 6.43 -5.92 13.10
C THR A 61 6.87 -4.57 13.63
N CYS A 62 6.41 -4.22 14.83
CA CYS A 62 6.82 -3.01 15.53
C CYS A 62 7.76 -3.38 16.68
N VAL A 63 8.95 -2.81 16.68
CA VAL A 63 9.98 -3.04 17.71
C VAL A 63 10.25 -1.73 18.44
N PHE A 64 10.12 -1.75 19.77
CA PHE A 64 10.46 -0.62 20.62
C PHE A 64 11.76 -0.89 21.38
N GLN A 65 12.78 -0.07 21.14
CA GLN A 65 14.08 -0.18 21.80
C GLN A 65 14.58 1.21 22.20
N SER A 66 14.91 1.38 23.48
CA SER A 66 15.53 2.59 24.03
C SER A 66 14.82 3.90 23.64
N GLY A 67 13.49 3.93 23.73
CA GLY A 67 12.70 5.13 23.39
C GLY A 67 12.45 5.34 21.89
N LYS A 68 12.91 4.42 21.03
CA LYS A 68 12.75 4.50 19.57
C LYS A 68 11.88 3.36 19.07
N THR A 69 10.91 3.69 18.23
CA THR A 69 10.09 2.72 17.48
C THR A 69 10.71 2.50 16.11
N SER A 70 10.88 1.22 15.76
CA SER A 70 11.23 0.80 14.42
C SER A 70 10.21 -0.20 13.89
N TYR A 71 10.08 -0.26 12.57
CA TYR A 71 9.07 -1.04 11.88
C TYR A 71 9.76 -1.90 10.82
N SER A 72 9.28 -3.13 10.65
CA SER A 72 9.74 -4.04 9.59
C SER A 72 8.56 -4.71 8.90
N TRP A 73 8.73 -5.05 7.63
CA TRP A 73 7.84 -5.97 6.94
C TRP A 73 7.94 -7.37 7.58
N ASN A 74 6.82 -8.06 7.72
CA ASN A 74 6.82 -9.47 8.13
C ASN A 74 6.98 -10.38 6.89
N PRO A 75 8.13 -11.05 6.70
CA PRO A 75 8.37 -11.88 5.52
C PRO A 75 7.43 -13.09 5.42
N ASP A 76 6.87 -13.55 6.54
CA ASP A 76 5.92 -14.67 6.55
C ASP A 76 4.53 -14.24 6.08
N SER A 77 4.28 -12.93 5.96
CA SER A 77 3.01 -12.39 5.48
C SER A 77 3.04 -12.17 3.97
N ASN A 78 2.01 -12.67 3.28
CA ASN A 78 1.75 -12.34 1.88
C ASN A 78 0.29 -11.90 1.68
N PRO A 79 -0.09 -10.72 2.19
CA PRO A 79 -1.48 -10.27 2.17
C PRO A 79 -1.92 -9.83 0.78
N THR A 80 -3.19 -10.11 0.47
CA THR A 80 -3.88 -9.54 -0.69
C THR A 80 -4.41 -8.15 -0.38
N LEU A 81 -4.79 -7.40 -1.43
CA LEU A 81 -5.44 -6.10 -1.27
C LEU A 81 -6.82 -6.25 -0.60
N TYR A 82 -7.49 -7.38 -0.79
CA TYR A 82 -8.74 -7.69 -0.10
C TYR A 82 -8.52 -7.90 1.41
N ASP A 83 -7.52 -8.71 1.79
CA ASP A 83 -7.21 -8.95 3.21
C ASP A 83 -6.92 -7.63 3.95
N LEU A 84 -6.15 -6.75 3.30
CA LEU A 84 -5.84 -5.44 3.83
C LEU A 84 -7.10 -4.57 4.00
N ALA A 85 -7.99 -4.58 3.00
CA ALA A 85 -9.25 -3.86 3.04
C ALA A 85 -10.12 -4.33 4.22
N VAL A 86 -10.35 -5.63 4.34
CA VAL A 86 -11.17 -6.21 5.42
C VAL A 86 -10.59 -5.90 6.79
N ARG A 87 -9.28 -6.01 6.98
CA ARG A 87 -8.63 -5.77 8.29
C ARG A 87 -8.66 -4.31 8.74
N LEU A 88 -8.54 -3.37 7.79
CA LEU A 88 -8.48 -1.93 8.10
C LEU A 88 -9.81 -1.21 7.99
N GLU A 89 -10.77 -1.76 7.25
CA GLU A 89 -12.10 -1.22 7.02
C GLU A 89 -13.23 -2.09 7.56
N GLY A 90 -12.98 -3.20 8.26
CA GLY A 90 -14.04 -4.07 8.80
C GLY A 90 -15.18 -3.35 9.53
N ASP A 91 -14.90 -2.18 10.13
CA ASP A 91 -15.89 -1.27 10.72
C ASP A 91 -17.01 -0.84 9.72
N LEU A 92 -16.75 -0.81 8.41
CA LEU A 92 -17.73 -0.50 7.35
C LEU A 92 -18.72 -1.64 7.09
N HIS A 93 -18.28 -2.90 7.21
CA HIS A 93 -19.21 -4.04 7.12
C HIS A 93 -20.18 -4.04 8.31
N GLU A 94 -19.73 -3.57 9.47
CA GLU A 94 -20.55 -3.41 10.67
C GLU A 94 -21.64 -2.33 10.47
N ALA A 95 -21.31 -1.21 9.82
CA ALA A 95 -22.29 -0.17 9.47
C ALA A 95 -23.33 -0.65 8.45
N SER A 96 -22.92 -1.46 7.45
CA SER A 96 -23.85 -2.08 6.50
C SER A 96 -24.82 -3.05 7.16
N ASN A 97 -24.38 -3.77 8.20
CA ASN A 97 -25.24 -4.68 8.96
C ASN A 97 -26.36 -3.94 9.72
N ILE A 98 -26.13 -2.68 10.12
CA ILE A 98 -27.16 -1.84 10.77
C ILE A 98 -28.27 -1.47 9.77
N PHE A 99 -27.91 -1.22 8.50
CA PHE A 99 -28.88 -0.88 7.46
C PHE A 99 -29.75 -2.08 7.05
N TRP A 100 -29.17 -3.28 6.96
CA TRP A 100 -29.88 -4.50 6.58
C TRP A 100 -30.65 -5.13 7.75
N SER A 101 -31.59 -4.37 8.33
CA SER A 101 -32.58 -4.90 9.28
C SER A 101 -33.44 -6.00 8.64
N TYR A 102 -34.12 -6.80 9.48
CA TYR A 102 -35.02 -7.85 8.98
C TYR A 102 -36.06 -7.32 7.98
N GLU A 103 -36.66 -6.17 8.29
CA GLU A 103 -37.65 -5.51 7.43
C GLU A 103 -37.03 -5.01 6.11
N ASN A 104 -35.86 -4.38 6.17
CA ASN A 104 -35.17 -3.86 4.98
C ASN A 104 -34.70 -5.00 4.07
N ILE A 105 -34.25 -6.12 4.65
CA ILE A 105 -33.92 -7.31 3.89
C ILE A 105 -35.12 -7.75 3.05
N LEU A 106 -36.30 -7.89 3.65
CA LEU A 106 -37.50 -8.37 2.98
C LEU A 106 -38.02 -7.41 1.91
N THR A 107 -38.02 -6.11 2.18
CA THR A 107 -38.57 -5.08 1.29
C THR A 107 -37.63 -4.71 0.15
N MET A 108 -36.31 -4.85 0.35
CA MET A 108 -35.28 -4.40 -0.60
C MET A 108 -34.43 -5.55 -1.16
N GLN A 109 -35.00 -6.76 -1.29
CA GLN A 109 -34.29 -7.94 -1.83
C GLN A 109 -33.53 -7.68 -3.15
N PRO A 110 -34.08 -6.94 -4.14
CA PRO A 110 -33.34 -6.67 -5.38
C PRO A 110 -32.06 -5.85 -5.14
N LEU A 111 -32.14 -4.81 -4.30
CA LEU A 111 -30.99 -3.98 -3.95
C LEU A 111 -29.97 -4.79 -3.14
N ARG A 112 -30.44 -5.60 -2.19
CA ARG A 112 -29.57 -6.48 -1.40
C ARG A 112 -28.77 -7.43 -2.31
N LYS A 113 -29.42 -8.01 -3.31
CA LYS A 113 -28.75 -8.89 -4.30
C LYS A 113 -27.65 -8.12 -5.06
N VAL A 114 -27.95 -6.92 -5.55
CA VAL A 114 -26.96 -6.08 -6.24
C VAL A 114 -25.75 -5.77 -5.35
N CYS A 115 -25.98 -5.42 -4.08
CA CYS A 115 -24.89 -5.19 -3.12
C CYS A 115 -24.05 -6.44 -2.88
N MET A 116 -24.67 -7.61 -2.70
CA MET A 116 -23.95 -8.87 -2.51
C MET A 116 -23.12 -9.27 -3.74
N ASP A 117 -23.68 -9.09 -4.94
CA ASP A 117 -22.98 -9.39 -6.18
C ASP A 117 -21.79 -8.43 -6.39
N PHE A 118 -21.96 -7.15 -6.04
CA PHE A 118 -20.88 -6.16 -6.05
C PHE A 118 -19.77 -6.51 -5.05
N ASP A 119 -20.12 -6.84 -3.82
CA ASP A 119 -19.15 -7.22 -2.78
C ASP A 119 -18.38 -8.47 -3.18
N ARG A 120 -19.05 -9.47 -3.77
CA ARG A 120 -18.40 -10.70 -4.27
C ARG A 120 -17.44 -10.40 -5.42
N LEU A 121 -17.83 -9.54 -6.36
CA LEU A 121 -16.98 -9.15 -7.47
C LEU A 121 -15.73 -8.41 -6.97
N MET A 122 -15.92 -7.46 -6.05
CA MET A 122 -14.82 -6.71 -5.42
C MET A 122 -13.91 -7.64 -4.63
N GLN A 123 -14.46 -8.60 -3.89
CA GLN A 123 -13.68 -9.61 -3.18
C GLN A 123 -12.84 -10.43 -4.14
N SER A 124 -13.44 -10.99 -5.21
CA SER A 124 -12.72 -11.78 -6.20
C SER A 124 -11.56 -10.98 -6.81
N TYR A 125 -11.84 -9.78 -7.28
CA TYR A 125 -10.84 -8.94 -7.94
C TYR A 125 -9.69 -8.53 -7.01
N LEU A 126 -9.99 -8.11 -5.78
CA LEU A 126 -8.97 -7.65 -4.84
C LEU A 126 -8.17 -8.80 -4.20
N SER A 127 -8.74 -10.01 -4.13
CA SER A 127 -8.05 -11.20 -3.60
C SER A 127 -7.00 -11.74 -4.58
N GLU A 128 -7.12 -11.42 -5.87
CA GLU A 128 -6.13 -11.78 -6.87
C GLU A 128 -4.89 -10.88 -6.84
N ILE A 129 -4.95 -9.73 -6.16
CA ILE A 129 -3.87 -8.74 -6.13
C ILE A 129 -3.09 -8.87 -4.84
N GLN A 130 -1.88 -9.42 -4.92
CA GLN A 130 -0.94 -9.40 -3.79
C GLN A 130 -0.37 -7.99 -3.61
N ILE A 131 -0.18 -7.56 -2.37
CA ILE A 131 0.38 -6.21 -2.09
C ILE A 131 1.74 -6.04 -2.76
N GLU A 132 2.53 -7.11 -2.85
CA GLU A 132 3.84 -7.08 -3.49
C GLU A 132 3.84 -6.83 -5.00
N GLU A 133 2.83 -7.32 -5.70
CA GLU A 133 2.71 -7.16 -7.16
C GLU A 133 2.48 -5.69 -7.55
N LEU A 134 1.94 -4.89 -6.64
CA LEU A 134 1.77 -3.46 -6.86
C LEU A 134 3.12 -2.74 -7.05
N GLU A 135 4.21 -3.29 -6.52
CA GLU A 135 5.57 -2.79 -6.76
C GLU A 135 6.05 -3.10 -8.18
N SER A 136 5.86 -4.34 -8.65
CA SER A 136 6.29 -4.77 -9.99
C SER A 136 5.47 -4.07 -11.08
N LEU A 137 4.18 -3.81 -10.84
CA LEU A 137 3.33 -3.01 -11.70
C LEU A 137 3.77 -1.55 -11.77
N ALA A 138 4.22 -0.96 -10.66
CA ALA A 138 4.77 0.39 -10.65
C ALA A 138 6.11 0.47 -11.41
N LEU A 139 7.00 -0.49 -11.21
CA LEU A 139 8.31 -0.55 -11.88
C LEU A 139 8.18 -0.81 -13.39
N SER A 140 7.28 -1.71 -13.81
CA SER A 140 7.02 -1.99 -15.24
C SER A 140 6.38 -0.81 -15.97
N ARG A 141 5.59 0.03 -15.28
CA ARG A 141 5.07 1.27 -15.83
C ARG A 141 6.13 2.37 -15.85
N GLN A 142 6.93 2.50 -14.79
CA GLN A 142 8.02 3.47 -14.74
C GLN A 142 9.10 3.20 -15.80
N SER A 143 9.41 1.93 -16.08
CA SER A 143 10.26 1.52 -17.21
C SER A 143 9.66 1.94 -18.57
N ARG A 144 8.35 1.85 -18.75
CA ARG A 144 7.65 2.36 -19.96
C ARG A 144 7.68 3.88 -20.08
N PHE A 145 7.77 4.61 -18.97
CA PHE A 145 7.93 6.07 -18.96
C PHE A 145 9.39 6.54 -19.03
N GLN A 146 10.36 5.63 -18.93
CA GLN A 146 11.80 5.91 -19.11
C GLN A 146 12.27 5.77 -20.58
N LEU A 147 11.35 5.58 -21.53
CA LEU A 147 11.70 5.50 -22.94
C LEU A 147 11.80 6.91 -23.55
N SER A 148 13.03 7.24 -23.95
CA SER A 148 13.55 8.41 -24.68
C SER A 148 14.17 9.55 -23.85
N HIS A 149 15.32 9.28 -23.23
CA HIS A 149 16.45 10.20 -23.44
C HIS A 149 16.99 9.93 -24.84
N PRO A 150 17.10 10.91 -25.75
CA PRO A 150 17.83 10.70 -26.98
C PRO A 150 19.29 10.43 -26.60
N GLU A 151 19.76 9.22 -26.89
CA GLU A 151 21.18 8.97 -27.04
C GLU A 151 21.68 9.94 -28.12
N ILE A 152 22.50 10.93 -27.72
CA ILE A 152 23.31 11.69 -28.68
C ILE A 152 24.34 10.69 -29.20
N PRO A 153 24.30 10.28 -30.48
CA PRO A 153 25.25 9.31 -30.98
C PRO A 153 26.61 9.98 -31.17
N GLY A 154 27.64 9.38 -30.57
CA GLY A 154 28.95 9.22 -31.19
C GLY A 154 29.82 10.46 -31.36
N GLY A 155 30.91 10.50 -30.60
CA GLY A 155 32.00 11.44 -30.81
C GLY A 155 32.79 11.18 -32.09
N GLY A 156 33.35 12.27 -32.63
CA GLY A 156 34.40 12.29 -33.64
C GLY A 156 35.61 13.07 -33.11
N ILE A 157 36.55 12.32 -32.52
CA ILE A 157 38.00 12.53 -32.36
C ILE A 157 38.61 13.65 -33.24
N THR A 158 39.45 14.55 -32.72
CA THR A 158 40.94 14.46 -32.78
C THR A 158 41.56 15.68 -32.04
N GLY A 159 42.50 15.48 -31.10
CA GLY A 159 43.92 15.87 -31.18
C GLY A 159 44.13 17.40 -31.26
N THR A 160 44.82 18.12 -30.37
CA THR A 160 46.12 17.93 -29.71
C THR A 160 46.30 19.11 -28.74
N GLY A 161 46.84 18.94 -27.52
CA GLY A 161 47.24 20.05 -26.63
C GLY A 161 48.60 20.67 -27.03
N PRO A 162 49.31 21.40 -26.14
CA PRO A 162 48.89 22.31 -25.08
C PRO A 162 49.57 23.71 -25.17
N LEU A 163 48.98 24.71 -24.51
CA LEU A 163 49.58 25.69 -23.56
C LEU A 163 48.55 26.78 -23.22
#